data_AF-A0A0N4ZNR7-F1
#
_entry.id   AF-A0A0N4ZNR7-F1
#
_cell.length_a   1.000
_cell.length_b   1.000
_cell.length_c   1.000
_cell.angle_alpha   90.00
_cell.angle_beta   90.00
_cell.angle_gamma   90.00
#
_symmetry.space_group_name_H-M   'P 1'
#
loop_
_entity.id
_entity.type
_entity.pdbx_description
1 polymer ?
#
loop_
_entity_poly.entity_id
_entity_poly.type
_entity_poly.pdbx_seq_one_letter_code
_entity_poly.pdbx_strand_id
1 'polypeptide(L)'
;MLRFITFERSFRSIINNGKSIRLQSTTVENKGVNKKKHYVIGTCLMGVFLGTHFLLYYRRRSENKKINSIVETIEFQEFLNKYLVEGKVESIVFQPPFSVVDIFLNEKEENESLSEKDKLKSNFMLKLAKNRPNITRPPDKRVKFDEDSKVLKEIIEEINENMKKINKNNFKEVKFFVNDFPSRGEFSFIAATTVVCIALVLLI
;
A
#
# COMPACT_ATOMS: atom_id res chain seq x y z
N MET A 1 32.11 -76.58 15.07
CA MET A 1 31.23 -75.91 14.07
C MET A 1 30.30 -74.83 14.64
N LEU A 2 29.87 -74.88 15.91
CA LEU A 2 28.94 -73.88 16.49
C LEU A 2 29.53 -72.49 16.84
N ARG A 3 30.85 -72.34 17.00
CA ARG A 3 31.48 -71.05 17.37
C ARG A 3 31.66 -70.06 16.22
N PHE A 4 31.60 -70.52 14.96
CA PHE A 4 31.72 -69.64 13.79
C PHE A 4 30.41 -68.91 13.47
N ILE A 5 29.27 -69.57 13.69
CA ILE A 5 27.92 -69.02 13.42
C ILE A 5 27.58 -67.87 14.39
N THR A 6 28.09 -67.92 15.61
CA THR A 6 27.86 -66.89 16.63
C THR A 6 28.65 -65.60 16.35
N PHE A 7 29.86 -65.72 15.79
CA PHE A 7 30.68 -64.56 15.44
C PHE A 7 30.11 -63.78 14.25
N GLU A 8 29.66 -64.45 13.20
CA GLU A 8 29.02 -63.77 12.05
C GLU A 8 27.72 -63.03 12.43
N ARG A 9 26.92 -63.58 13.35
CA ARG A 9 25.70 -62.92 13.84
C ARG A 9 26.02 -61.66 14.65
N SER A 10 27.07 -61.71 15.47
CA SER A 10 27.53 -60.55 16.25
C SER A 10 28.10 -59.46 15.33
N PHE A 11 28.89 -59.82 14.32
CA PHE A 11 29.46 -58.87 13.37
C PHE A 11 28.40 -58.20 12.49
N ARG A 12 27.41 -58.95 11.99
CA ARG A 12 26.27 -58.37 11.24
C ARG A 12 25.41 -57.45 12.11
N SER A 13 25.22 -57.76 13.39
CA SER A 13 24.50 -56.90 14.32
C SER A 13 25.20 -55.56 14.55
N ILE A 14 26.53 -55.57 14.70
CA ILE A 14 27.33 -54.34 14.88
C ILE A 14 27.30 -53.47 13.62
N ILE A 15 27.43 -54.06 12.42
CA ILE A 15 27.37 -53.32 11.16
C ILE A 15 25.97 -52.72 10.92
N ASN A 16 24.90 -53.45 11.23
CA ASN A 16 23.54 -52.96 11.08
C ASN A 16 23.21 -51.86 12.10
N ASN A 17 23.66 -51.99 13.34
CA ASN A 17 23.51 -50.94 14.35
C ASN A 17 24.33 -49.68 13.98
N GLY A 18 25.55 -49.85 13.45
CA GLY A 18 26.37 -48.74 12.96
C GLY A 18 25.73 -47.98 11.79
N LYS A 19 25.09 -48.68 10.84
CA LYS A 19 24.32 -48.05 9.74
C LYS A 19 23.07 -47.32 10.26
N SER A 20 22.35 -47.90 11.21
CA SER A 20 21.15 -47.30 11.82
C SER A 20 21.48 -46.01 12.57
N ILE A 21 22.57 -46.01 13.36
CA ILE A 21 23.03 -44.82 14.10
C ILE A 21 23.52 -43.74 13.13
N ARG A 22 24.22 -44.12 12.05
CA ARG A 22 24.67 -43.16 11.02
C ARG A 22 23.50 -42.55 10.24
N LEU A 23 22.46 -43.32 9.94
CA LEU A 23 21.22 -42.84 9.31
C LEU A 23 20.36 -41.98 10.24
N GLN A 24 20.31 -42.29 11.53
CA GLN A 24 19.61 -41.46 12.53
C GLN A 24 20.35 -40.14 12.79
N SER A 25 21.69 -40.14 12.84
CA SER A 25 22.47 -38.91 12.98
C SER A 25 22.29 -37.97 11.78
N THR A 26 22.30 -38.48 10.54
CA THR A 26 22.09 -37.64 9.35
C THR A 26 20.64 -37.17 9.16
N THR A 27 19.63 -37.89 9.65
CA THR A 27 18.22 -37.44 9.61
C THR A 27 17.88 -36.44 10.70
N VAL A 28 18.46 -36.54 11.90
CA VAL A 28 18.26 -35.56 12.98
C VAL A 28 18.98 -34.25 12.67
N GLU A 29 20.21 -34.33 12.14
CA GLU A 29 20.98 -33.14 11.71
C GLU A 29 20.29 -32.42 10.54
N ASN A 30 19.78 -33.15 9.53
CA ASN A 30 19.00 -32.55 8.45
C ASN A 30 17.67 -31.93 8.89
N LYS A 31 16.96 -32.52 9.87
CA LYS A 31 15.70 -31.94 10.39
C LYS A 31 15.94 -30.65 11.17
N GLY A 32 17.04 -30.55 11.91
CA GLY A 32 17.44 -29.33 12.63
C GLY A 32 17.90 -28.21 11.69
N VAL A 33 18.67 -28.56 10.64
CA VAL A 33 19.12 -27.61 9.61
C VAL A 33 17.95 -27.10 8.76
N ASN A 34 16.99 -27.97 8.39
CA ASN A 34 15.81 -27.54 7.64
C ASN A 34 14.95 -26.56 8.45
N LYS A 35 14.68 -26.83 9.73
CA LYS A 35 13.91 -25.89 10.57
C LYS A 35 14.58 -24.52 10.66
N LYS A 36 15.89 -24.46 10.91
CA LYS A 36 16.65 -23.20 10.95
C LYS A 36 16.60 -22.44 9.62
N LYS A 37 16.71 -23.12 8.47
CA LYS A 37 16.55 -22.50 7.14
C LYS A 37 15.17 -21.90 6.94
N HIS A 38 14.10 -22.58 7.35
CA HIS A 38 12.73 -22.06 7.23
C HIS A 38 12.49 -20.82 8.12
N TYR A 39 13.07 -20.78 9.32
CA TYR A 39 13.03 -19.59 10.18
C TYR A 39 13.74 -18.40 9.53
N VAL A 40 14.94 -18.60 8.98
CA VAL A 40 15.71 -17.53 8.30
C VAL A 40 14.94 -17.00 7.09
N ILE A 41 14.35 -17.89 6.30
CA ILE A 41 13.50 -17.53 5.15
C ILE A 41 12.27 -16.73 5.59
N GLY A 42 11.55 -17.21 6.61
CA GLY A 42 10.38 -16.51 7.15
C GLY A 42 10.73 -15.11 7.68
N THR A 43 11.85 -14.96 8.38
CA THR A 43 12.33 -13.65 8.86
C THR A 43 12.73 -12.72 7.71
N CYS A 44 13.33 -13.24 6.64
CA CYS A 44 13.70 -12.46 5.47
C CYS A 44 12.45 -11.94 4.74
N LEU A 45 11.47 -12.81 4.47
CA LEU A 45 10.22 -12.43 3.82
C LEU A 45 9.42 -11.42 4.65
N MET A 46 9.31 -11.63 5.96
CA MET A 46 8.65 -10.67 6.85
C MET A 46 9.38 -9.32 6.87
N GLY A 47 10.72 -9.34 6.89
CA GLY A 47 11.53 -8.13 6.83
C GLY A 47 11.31 -7.32 5.55
N VAL A 48 11.29 -7.99 4.39
CA VAL A 48 11.01 -7.33 3.10
C VAL A 48 9.58 -6.81 3.05
N PHE A 49 8.61 -7.60 3.51
CA PHE A 49 7.21 -7.19 3.57
C PHE A 49 7.01 -5.94 4.42
N LEU A 50 7.48 -5.95 5.67
CA LEU A 50 7.37 -4.81 6.59
C LEU A 50 8.19 -3.62 6.12
N GLY A 51 9.41 -3.85 5.63
CA GLY A 51 10.29 -2.81 5.09
C GLY A 51 9.66 -2.08 3.90
N THR A 52 9.00 -2.84 3.01
CA THR A 52 8.32 -2.27 1.84
C THR A 52 7.08 -1.47 2.26
N HIS A 53 6.28 -1.99 3.19
CA HIS A 53 5.15 -1.23 3.76
C HIS A 53 5.60 0.06 4.42
N PHE A 54 6.64 -0.02 5.25
CA PHE A 54 7.19 1.14 5.93
C PHE A 54 7.74 2.17 4.95
N LEU A 55 8.49 1.74 3.94
CA LEU A 55 9.03 2.63 2.91
C LEU A 55 7.93 3.36 2.14
N LEU A 56 6.89 2.64 1.71
CA LEU A 56 5.75 3.23 0.99
C LEU A 56 4.97 4.20 1.88
N TYR A 57 4.69 3.81 3.12
CA TYR A 57 4.03 4.69 4.08
C TYR A 57 4.86 5.96 4.36
N TYR A 58 6.18 5.82 4.53
CA TYR A 58 7.08 6.94 4.77
C TYR A 58 7.14 7.89 3.58
N ARG A 59 7.21 7.36 2.36
CA ARG A 59 7.12 8.16 1.12
C ARG A 59 5.83 8.96 1.11
N ARG A 60 4.69 8.32 1.39
CA ARG A 60 3.38 8.95 1.42
C ARG A 60 3.27 10.03 2.50
N ARG A 61 3.86 9.78 3.67
CA ARG A 61 3.96 10.76 4.76
C ARG A 61 4.78 11.98 4.34
N SER A 62 5.90 11.78 3.64
CA SER A 62 6.74 12.85 3.12
C SER A 62 6.01 13.70 2.08
N GLU A 63 5.32 13.06 1.14
CA GLU A 63 4.49 13.73 0.14
C GLU A 63 3.38 14.55 0.81
N ASN A 64 2.70 13.99 1.81
CA ASN A 64 1.66 14.70 2.54
C ASN A 64 2.20 15.94 3.27
N LYS A 65 3.39 15.85 3.88
CA LYS A 65 4.06 17.01 4.50
C LYS A 65 4.39 18.08 3.47
N LYS A 66 4.90 17.68 2.30
CA LYS A 66 5.19 18.60 1.20
C LYS A 66 3.92 19.33 0.74
N ILE A 67 2.83 18.61 0.51
CA ILE A 67 1.58 19.24 0.05
C ILE A 67 1.01 20.18 1.12
N ASN A 68 1.06 19.80 2.39
CA ASN A 68 0.64 20.69 3.50
C ASN A 68 1.41 22.01 3.57
N SER A 69 2.65 22.06 3.08
CA SER A 69 3.43 23.31 3.03
C SER A 69 3.11 24.19 1.83
N ILE A 70 2.40 23.66 0.83
CA ILE A 70 2.15 24.34 -0.46
C ILE A 70 0.69 24.76 -0.57
N VAL A 71 -0.22 23.87 -0.14
CA VAL A 71 -1.67 24.02 -0.32
C VAL A 71 -2.32 24.47 0.98
N GLU A 72 -3.16 25.50 0.87
CA GLU A 72 -3.92 26.02 1.99
C GLU A 72 -4.91 24.99 2.54
N THR A 73 -4.93 24.87 3.86
CA THR A 73 -5.92 24.05 4.56
C THR A 73 -7.04 24.95 5.07
N ILE A 74 -8.26 24.70 4.61
CA ILE A 74 -9.47 25.41 5.00
C ILE A 74 -10.30 24.58 5.99
N GLU A 75 -11.23 25.23 6.69
CA GLU A 75 -12.15 24.55 7.59
C GLU A 75 -13.20 23.75 6.83
N PHE A 76 -13.67 22.64 7.42
CA PHE A 76 -14.67 21.78 6.79
C PHE A 76 -16.00 22.49 6.52
N GLN A 77 -16.43 23.37 7.44
CA GLN A 77 -17.65 24.16 7.26
C GLN A 77 -17.51 25.17 6.12
N GLU A 78 -16.34 25.80 5.97
CA GLU A 78 -16.06 26.68 4.82
C GLU A 78 -16.11 25.89 3.51
N PHE A 79 -15.51 24.69 3.49
CA PHE A 79 -15.56 23.79 2.34
C PHE A 79 -16.99 23.44 1.92
N LEU A 80 -17.84 23.03 2.86
CA LEU A 80 -19.22 22.66 2.56
C LEU A 80 -19.99 23.83 1.92
N ASN A 81 -19.97 24.99 2.56
CA ASN A 81 -20.82 26.11 2.17
C ASN A 81 -20.32 26.82 0.90
N LYS A 82 -19.01 27.12 0.85
CA LYS A 82 -18.43 27.99 -0.18
C LYS A 82 -17.98 27.24 -1.44
N TYR A 83 -17.69 25.94 -1.32
CA TYR A 83 -17.16 25.15 -2.44
C TYR A 83 -18.14 24.06 -2.88
N LEU A 84 -18.61 23.24 -1.93
CA LEU A 84 -19.42 22.08 -2.26
C LEU A 84 -20.85 22.46 -2.66
N VAL A 85 -21.54 23.27 -1.85
CA VAL A 85 -22.91 23.75 -2.15
C VAL A 85 -22.94 24.71 -3.34
N GLU A 86 -21.91 25.53 -3.52
CA GLU A 86 -21.79 26.41 -4.69
C GLU A 86 -21.44 25.67 -5.99
N GLY A 87 -21.20 24.36 -5.95
CA GLY A 87 -20.92 23.54 -7.14
C GLY A 87 -19.56 23.82 -7.79
N LYS A 88 -18.60 24.35 -7.03
CA LYS A 88 -17.25 24.69 -7.52
C LYS A 88 -16.31 23.49 -7.57
N VAL A 89 -16.69 22.38 -6.93
CA VAL A 89 -15.86 21.18 -6.79
C VAL A 89 -16.05 20.24 -7.99
N GLU A 90 -14.94 19.77 -8.56
CA GLU A 90 -14.90 18.73 -9.59
C GLU A 90 -14.80 17.34 -8.94
N SER A 91 -13.86 17.20 -8.00
CA SER A 91 -13.63 15.92 -7.33
C SER A 91 -13.00 16.10 -5.95
N ILE A 92 -13.18 15.07 -5.13
CA ILE A 92 -12.72 15.00 -3.75
C ILE A 92 -11.97 13.69 -3.58
N VAL A 93 -10.78 13.77 -2.98
CA VAL A 93 -9.99 12.59 -2.62
C VAL A 93 -9.75 12.58 -1.12
N PHE A 94 -10.36 11.64 -0.41
CA PHE A 94 -10.11 11.45 1.01
C PHE A 94 -8.87 10.57 1.23
N GLN A 95 -8.01 10.97 2.15
CA GLN A 95 -6.82 10.23 2.57
C GLN A 95 -6.95 9.83 4.05
N PRO A 96 -7.58 8.67 4.35
CA PRO A 96 -7.80 8.22 5.72
C PRO A 96 -6.53 8.16 6.60
N PRO A 97 -5.35 7.72 6.09
CA PRO A 97 -4.14 7.65 6.92
C PRO A 97 -3.67 9.00 7.48
N PHE A 98 -4.18 10.12 6.97
CA PHE A 98 -3.79 11.46 7.39
C PHE A 98 -4.96 12.35 7.79
N SER A 99 -6.20 11.84 7.77
CA SER A 99 -7.41 12.61 8.08
C SER A 99 -7.53 13.89 7.25
N VAL A 100 -7.17 13.80 5.96
CA VAL A 100 -7.16 14.94 5.03
C VAL A 100 -8.01 14.64 3.82
N VAL A 101 -8.79 15.64 3.42
CA VAL A 101 -9.59 15.69 2.21
C VAL A 101 -8.90 16.64 1.23
N ASP A 102 -8.51 16.10 0.08
CA ASP A 102 -7.97 16.85 -1.04
C ASP A 102 -9.12 17.27 -1.96
N ILE A 103 -9.23 18.57 -2.23
CA ILE A 103 -10.31 19.15 -3.01
C ILE A 103 -9.76 19.65 -4.35
N PHE A 104 -10.42 19.24 -5.43
CA PHE A 104 -10.11 19.68 -6.79
C PHE A 104 -11.30 20.48 -7.33
N LEU A 105 -11.04 21.70 -7.75
CA LEU A 105 -12.04 22.64 -8.26
C LEU A 105 -12.19 22.51 -9.79
N ASN A 106 -13.38 22.90 -10.27
CA ASN A 106 -13.74 22.95 -11.69
C ASN A 106 -12.88 23.96 -12.47
N GLU A 107 -12.63 25.12 -11.86
CA GLU A 107 -11.68 26.12 -12.34
C GLU A 107 -10.42 26.02 -11.49
N LYS A 108 -9.25 25.96 -12.15
CA LYS A 108 -7.98 25.79 -11.45
C LYS A 108 -7.64 27.09 -10.72
N GLU A 109 -7.46 27.02 -9.41
CA GLU A 109 -6.77 28.08 -8.69
C GLU A 109 -5.26 27.89 -8.93
N GLU A 110 -4.62 28.87 -9.57
CA GLU A 110 -3.16 28.86 -9.71
C GLU A 110 -2.52 29.06 -8.33
N ASN A 111 -2.02 27.97 -7.76
CA ASN A 111 -1.19 28.06 -6.56
C ASN A 111 0.18 28.67 -6.92
N GLU A 112 0.36 29.94 -6.59
CA GLU A 112 1.62 30.69 -6.79
C GLU A 112 2.82 30.05 -6.06
N SER A 113 2.56 29.31 -4.97
CA SER A 113 3.56 28.61 -4.15
C SER A 113 4.16 27.34 -4.80
N LEU A 114 3.64 26.90 -5.95
CA LEU A 114 4.16 25.72 -6.64
C LEU A 114 5.49 26.02 -7.36
N SER A 115 6.55 25.31 -6.95
CA SER A 115 7.84 25.33 -7.65
C SER A 115 7.69 24.97 -9.13
N GLU A 116 8.43 25.63 -10.03
CA GLU A 116 8.43 25.35 -11.48
C GLU A 116 8.67 23.86 -11.79
N LYS A 117 9.48 23.17 -10.99
CA LYS A 117 9.74 21.73 -11.13
C LYS A 117 8.48 20.89 -10.91
N ASP A 118 7.65 21.27 -9.95
CA ASP A 118 6.39 20.58 -9.67
C ASP A 118 5.36 20.85 -10.78
N LYS A 119 5.33 22.09 -11.32
CA LYS A 119 4.50 22.44 -12.49
C LYS A 119 4.91 21.66 -13.74
N LEU A 120 6.21 21.51 -14.00
CA LEU A 120 6.73 20.71 -15.11
C LEU A 120 6.41 19.22 -14.94
N LYS A 121 6.60 18.68 -13.73
CA LYS A 121 6.28 17.27 -13.43
C LYS A 121 4.79 16.99 -13.58
N SER A 122 3.92 17.87 -13.07
CA SER A 122 2.47 17.71 -13.24
C SER A 122 2.07 17.79 -14.71
N ASN A 123 2.64 18.71 -15.49
CA ASN A 123 2.36 18.83 -16.92
C ASN A 123 2.82 17.60 -17.71
N PHE A 124 4.02 17.08 -17.41
CA PHE A 124 4.54 15.86 -18.02
C PHE A 124 3.68 14.65 -17.68
N MET A 125 3.32 14.49 -16.40
CA MET A 125 2.50 13.38 -15.95
C MET A 125 1.06 13.51 -16.49
N LEU A 126 0.49 14.71 -16.63
CA LEU A 126 -0.83 14.92 -17.24
C LEU A 126 -0.85 14.47 -18.70
N LYS A 127 0.27 14.69 -19.41
CA LYS A 127 0.46 14.24 -20.79
C LYS A 127 0.54 12.71 -20.90
N LEU A 128 1.13 12.03 -19.91
CA LEU A 128 1.20 10.55 -19.84
C LEU A 128 -0.08 9.91 -19.33
N ALA A 129 -0.70 10.49 -18.30
CA ALA A 129 -1.87 9.96 -17.60
C ALA A 129 -3.16 10.66 -18.07
N LYS A 130 -3.37 10.69 -19.40
CA LYS A 130 -4.52 11.32 -20.06
C LYS A 130 -5.89 10.95 -19.47
N ASN A 131 -5.96 9.81 -18.77
CA ASN A 131 -7.19 9.25 -18.18
C ASN A 131 -7.30 9.45 -16.65
N ARG A 132 -6.36 10.11 -15.96
CA ARG A 132 -6.39 10.34 -14.50
C ARG A 132 -5.83 11.72 -14.07
N PRO A 133 -6.48 12.83 -14.45
CA PRO A 133 -5.98 14.18 -14.13
C PRO A 133 -5.86 14.45 -12.62
N ASN A 134 -6.73 13.87 -11.80
CA ASN A 134 -6.87 14.20 -10.36
C ASN A 134 -5.75 13.64 -9.49
N ILE A 135 -4.98 12.66 -9.98
CA ILE A 135 -3.82 12.09 -9.26
C ILE A 135 -2.53 12.86 -9.61
N THR A 136 -2.60 13.74 -10.60
CA THR A 136 -1.42 14.24 -11.30
C THR A 136 -1.10 15.69 -10.98
N ARG A 137 -2.11 16.45 -10.57
CA ARG A 137 -1.96 17.81 -10.04
C ARG A 137 -2.05 17.80 -8.50
N PRO A 138 -1.35 18.71 -7.80
CA PRO A 138 -1.62 18.98 -6.39
C PRO A 138 -3.08 19.42 -6.22
N PRO A 139 -3.69 19.18 -5.04
CA PRO A 139 -5.03 19.66 -4.76
C PRO A 139 -5.08 21.18 -4.72
N ASP A 140 -6.25 21.74 -5.04
CA ASP A 140 -6.45 23.19 -5.03
C ASP A 140 -6.63 23.68 -3.58
N LYS A 141 -7.40 22.94 -2.77
CA LYS A 141 -7.58 23.16 -1.33
C LYS A 141 -7.48 21.85 -0.55
N ARG A 142 -7.17 21.96 0.74
CA ARG A 142 -7.20 20.84 1.69
C ARG A 142 -8.13 21.11 2.84
N VAL A 143 -8.71 20.06 3.38
CA VAL A 143 -9.51 20.12 4.61
C VAL A 143 -9.10 19.00 5.53
N LYS A 144 -9.03 19.30 6.84
CA LYS A 144 -8.92 18.24 7.85
C LYS A 144 -10.30 17.67 8.14
N PHE A 145 -10.39 16.36 8.12
CA PHE A 145 -11.61 15.63 8.41
C PHE A 145 -11.25 14.39 9.20
N ASP A 146 -11.58 14.42 10.49
CA ASP A 146 -11.16 13.42 11.46
C ASP A 146 -12.12 12.23 11.56
N GLU A 147 -13.28 12.30 10.90
CA GLU A 147 -14.26 11.21 10.90
C GLU A 147 -14.01 10.18 9.79
N ASP A 148 -14.85 9.14 9.78
CA ASP A 148 -14.73 8.03 8.83
C ASP A 148 -15.06 8.43 7.39
N SER A 149 -14.40 7.75 6.44
CA SER A 149 -14.63 7.92 5.00
C SER A 149 -16.08 7.68 4.58
N LYS A 150 -16.82 6.87 5.34
CA LYS A 150 -18.24 6.57 5.12
C LYS A 150 -19.11 7.81 5.36
N VAL A 151 -18.86 8.54 6.43
CA VAL A 151 -19.64 9.74 6.78
C VAL A 151 -19.45 10.80 5.69
N LEU A 152 -18.20 11.04 5.28
CA LEU A 152 -17.91 11.99 4.20
C LEU A 152 -18.56 11.57 2.88
N LYS A 153 -18.59 10.27 2.58
CA LYS A 153 -19.25 9.74 1.39
C LYS A 153 -20.76 9.99 1.42
N GLU A 154 -21.41 9.70 2.55
CA GLU A 154 -22.86 9.93 2.73
C GLU A 154 -23.20 11.41 2.57
N ILE A 155 -22.42 12.32 3.16
CA ILE A 155 -22.59 13.77 3.02
C ILE A 155 -22.51 14.20 1.54
N ILE A 156 -21.52 13.69 0.80
CA ILE A 156 -21.33 14.05 -0.61
C ILE A 156 -22.47 13.48 -1.48
N GLU A 157 -22.90 12.24 -1.20
CA GLU A 157 -24.02 11.61 -1.90
C GLU A 157 -25.33 12.38 -1.67
N GLU A 158 -25.63 12.75 -0.43
CA GLU A 158 -26.82 13.55 -0.09
C GLU A 158 -26.81 14.92 -0.80
N ILE A 159 -25.67 15.61 -0.78
CA ILE A 159 -25.53 16.90 -1.46
C ILE A 159 -25.68 16.75 -2.97
N ASN A 160 -25.08 15.72 -3.56
CA ASN A 160 -25.22 15.43 -4.99
C ASN A 160 -26.68 15.15 -5.36
N GLU A 161 -27.42 14.39 -4.54
CA GLU A 161 -28.85 14.15 -4.77
C GLU A 161 -29.69 15.44 -4.67
N ASN A 162 -29.41 16.28 -3.66
CA ASN A 162 -30.11 17.54 -3.46
C ASN A 162 -29.82 18.52 -4.61
N MET A 163 -28.56 18.64 -5.03
CA MET A 163 -28.15 19.46 -6.16
C MET A 163 -28.73 18.97 -7.49
N LYS A 164 -28.86 17.65 -7.67
CA LYS A 164 -29.52 17.06 -8.86
C LYS A 164 -31.02 17.39 -8.92
N LYS A 165 -31.70 17.47 -7.77
CA LYS A 165 -33.12 17.88 -7.69
C LYS A 165 -33.31 19.36 -8.05
N ILE A 166 -32.40 20.22 -7.58
CA ILE A 166 -32.46 21.68 -7.78
C ILE A 166 -32.04 22.08 -9.20
N ASN A 167 -30.96 21.51 -9.73
CA ASN A 167 -30.30 21.94 -10.98
C ASN A 167 -30.28 20.86 -12.06
N LYS A 168 -31.46 20.33 -12.45
CA LYS A 168 -31.62 19.22 -13.42
C LYS A 168 -30.83 19.34 -14.73
N ASN A 169 -30.61 20.55 -15.24
CA ASN A 169 -30.03 20.77 -16.57
C ASN A 169 -28.52 21.09 -16.58
N ASN A 170 -27.91 21.43 -15.44
CA ASN A 170 -26.49 21.85 -15.39
C ASN A 170 -25.70 21.19 -14.24
N PHE A 171 -26.25 20.11 -13.68
CA PHE A 171 -25.62 19.37 -12.60
C PHE A 171 -24.37 18.62 -13.07
N LYS A 172 -23.24 18.95 -12.47
CA LYS A 172 -22.00 18.17 -12.56
C LYS A 172 -21.84 17.40 -11.25
N GLU A 173 -21.82 16.08 -11.35
CA GLU A 173 -21.64 15.21 -10.20
C GLU A 173 -20.23 15.35 -9.62
N VAL A 174 -20.16 15.62 -8.31
CA VAL A 174 -18.88 15.67 -7.59
C VAL A 174 -18.37 14.25 -7.43
N LYS A 175 -17.20 13.96 -8.00
CA LYS A 175 -16.59 12.62 -7.92
C LYS A 175 -15.86 12.45 -6.59
N PHE A 176 -16.27 11.46 -5.80
CA PHE A 176 -15.61 11.11 -4.54
C PHE A 176 -14.70 9.88 -4.70
N PHE A 177 -13.48 9.97 -4.18
CA PHE A 177 -12.52 8.88 -4.15
C PHE A 177 -11.93 8.71 -2.75
N VAL A 178 -11.77 7.45 -2.33
CA VAL A 178 -11.02 7.12 -1.12
C VAL A 178 -9.66 6.60 -1.54
N ASN A 179 -8.61 7.25 -1.07
CA ASN A 179 -7.24 6.82 -1.26
C ASN A 179 -6.76 6.13 0.01
N ASP A 180 -7.10 4.85 0.16
CA ASP A 180 -6.63 4.04 1.29
C ASP A 180 -5.14 3.73 1.19
N PHE A 181 -4.54 3.36 2.32
CA PHE A 181 -3.23 2.76 2.35
C PHE A 181 -3.33 1.28 2.77
N PRO A 182 -2.71 0.35 2.03
CA PRO A 182 -2.06 0.56 0.74
C PRO A 182 -3.08 0.80 -0.39
N SER A 183 -2.78 1.73 -1.28
CA SER A 183 -3.58 1.92 -2.51
C SER A 183 -3.39 0.71 -3.45
N ARG A 184 -4.25 0.56 -4.47
CA ARG A 184 -4.15 -0.57 -5.42
C ARG A 184 -2.76 -0.71 -6.04
N GLY A 185 -2.12 0.41 -6.42
CA GLY A 185 -0.78 0.40 -7.00
C GLY A 185 0.30 0.03 -5.99
N GLU A 186 0.19 0.52 -4.76
CA GLU A 186 1.08 0.18 -3.65
C GLU A 186 0.97 -1.30 -3.27
N PHE A 187 -0.26 -1.82 -3.22
CA PHE A 187 -0.52 -3.24 -2.99
C PHE A 187 0.07 -4.12 -4.09
N SER A 188 -0.11 -3.76 -5.37
CA SER A 188 0.52 -4.49 -6.49
C SER A 188 2.05 -4.48 -6.38
N PHE A 189 2.65 -3.37 -5.97
CA PHE A 189 4.09 -3.27 -5.77
C PHE A 189 4.57 -4.16 -4.61
N ILE A 190 3.87 -4.15 -3.48
CA ILE A 190 4.12 -5.04 -2.34
C ILE A 190 3.99 -6.51 -2.76
N ALA A 191 2.94 -6.86 -3.52
CA ALA A 191 2.74 -8.22 -3.99
C ALA A 191 3.86 -8.67 -4.93
N ALA A 192 4.23 -7.84 -5.91
CA ALA A 192 5.30 -8.14 -6.85
C ALA A 192 6.66 -8.31 -6.15
N THR A 193 7.00 -7.41 -5.22
CA THR A 193 8.24 -7.51 -4.44
C THR A 193 8.28 -8.75 -3.55
N THR A 194 7.14 -9.13 -2.96
CA THR A 194 7.02 -10.36 -2.18
C THR A 194 7.21 -11.61 -3.05
N VAL A 195 6.58 -11.66 -4.23
CA VAL A 195 6.74 -12.79 -5.18
C VAL A 195 8.17 -12.94 -5.67
N VAL A 196 8.83 -11.83 -6.03
CA VAL A 196 10.24 -11.85 -6.45
C VAL A 196 11.13 -12.33 -5.30
N CYS A 197 10.87 -11.89 -4.06
CA CYS A 197 11.64 -12.33 -2.90
C CYS A 197 11.47 -13.83 -2.64
N ILE A 198 10.23 -14.36 -2.75
CA ILE A 198 9.97 -15.80 -2.65
C ILE A 198 10.72 -16.57 -3.74
N ALA A 199 10.67 -16.11 -4.99
CA ALA A 199 11.37 -16.75 -6.11
C ALA A 199 12.89 -16.78 -5.88
N LEU A 200 13.48 -15.67 -5.43
CA LEU A 200 14.91 -15.61 -5.10
C LEU A 200 15.29 -16.56 -3.97
N VAL A 201 14.45 -16.68 -2.95
CA VAL A 201 14.69 -17.62 -1.84
C VAL A 201 14.57 -19.07 -2.30
N LEU A 202 13.63 -19.40 -3.18
CA LEU A 202 13.46 -20.76 -3.72
C LEU A 202 14.57 -21.16 -4.71
N LEU A 203 15.25 -20.18 -5.31
CA LEU A 203 16.38 -20.40 -6.21
C LEU A 203 17.73 -20.62 -5.47
N ILE A 204 17.79 -20.33 -4.16
CA ILE A 204 18.97 -20.52 -3.29
C ILE A 204 18.88 -21.85 -2.54
#